data_AF-A0A9E9KUG2-F1
#
_entry.id   AF-A0A9E9KUG2-F1
#
_cell.length_a   1.000
_cell.length_b   1.000
_cell.length_c   1.000
_cell.angle_alpha   90.00
_cell.angle_beta   90.00
_cell.angle_gamma   90.00
#
_symmetry.space_group_name_H-M   'P 1'
#
loop_
_entity.id
_entity.type
_entity.pdbx_description
1 polymer ?
#
loop_
_entity_poly.entity_id
_entity_poly.type
_entity_poly.pdbx_seq_one_letter_code
_entity_poly.pdbx_strand_id
1 'polypeptide(L)'
;MIGQKCPSSLAVGTVLYSAYFNVDYPSGKVSGDIYEEVVRSIKRSPNTGNDSKKYVHVVRKIDGVTWVDTTKPPATRYGKKTEKTEGWASSIPSYYRTKFVLSDNLPMGFCTTRLLAIKSAISGIKRSLLWYDAELAIYRKDGTDQKHIDELIKEKQGVERSLTLAKSFLTKEKNKREKATK
;
A
#
# COMPACT_ATOMS: atom_id res chain seq x y z
N MET A 1 -13.33 2.40 7.64
CA MET A 1 -12.53 1.25 8.12
C MET A 1 -11.67 1.76 9.24
N ILE A 2 -11.67 1.13 10.41
CA ILE A 2 -10.68 1.47 11.44
C ILE A 2 -9.39 0.73 11.08
N GLY A 3 -8.25 1.42 11.09
CA GLY A 3 -6.95 0.82 10.81
C GLY A 3 -6.61 -0.29 11.81
N GLN A 4 -5.73 -1.21 11.44
CA GLN A 4 -5.22 -2.22 12.39
C GLN A 4 -4.59 -1.50 13.60
N LYS A 5 -4.83 -1.99 14.81
CA LYS A 5 -4.15 -1.47 16.00
C LYS A 5 -2.64 -1.51 15.80
N CYS A 6 -1.95 -0.38 16.01
CA CYS A 6 -0.49 -0.37 15.93
C CYS A 6 0.08 -1.30 17.01
N PRO A 7 1.11 -2.10 16.67
CA PRO A 7 1.87 -2.82 17.68
C PRO A 7 2.35 -1.86 18.77
N SER A 8 2.33 -2.32 20.03
CA SER A 8 2.79 -1.55 21.19
C SER A 8 4.25 -1.12 21.08
N SER A 9 5.05 -1.88 20.34
CA SER A 9 6.42 -1.56 19.98
C SER A 9 6.62 -1.68 18.48
N LEU A 10 7.11 -0.60 17.86
CA LEU A 10 7.58 -0.58 16.47
C LEU A 10 9.04 -0.13 16.50
N ALA A 11 9.89 -0.74 15.68
CA ALA A 11 11.31 -0.40 15.62
C ALA A 11 11.65 0.24 14.26
N VAL A 12 12.76 0.96 14.22
CA VAL A 12 13.35 1.38 12.94
C VAL A 12 13.77 0.11 12.18
N GLY A 13 13.46 0.07 10.88
CA GLY A 13 13.64 -1.10 10.03
C GLY A 13 12.47 -2.08 10.04
N THR A 14 11.45 -1.91 10.90
CA THR A 14 10.23 -2.73 10.81
C THR A 14 9.56 -2.53 9.45
N VAL A 15 9.19 -3.65 8.81
CA VAL A 15 8.47 -3.66 7.54
C VAL A 15 6.98 -3.83 7.83
N LEU A 16 6.20 -2.82 7.46
CA LEU A 16 4.76 -2.90 7.34
C LEU A 16 4.40 -3.18 5.87
N TYR A 17 3.14 -3.48 5.60
CA TYR A 17 2.66 -3.82 4.28
C TYR A 17 1.40 -3.05 3.93
N SER A 18 1.30 -2.63 2.68
CA SER A 18 0.08 -2.08 2.08
C SER A 18 -0.20 -2.81 0.78
N ALA A 19 -1.47 -2.92 0.39
CA ALA A 19 -1.86 -3.58 -0.86
C ALA A 19 -2.87 -2.72 -1.61
N TYR A 20 -2.65 -2.56 -2.91
CA TYR A 20 -3.48 -1.75 -3.79
C TYR A 20 -3.85 -2.57 -5.02
N PHE A 21 -5.12 -2.51 -5.40
CA PHE A 21 -5.63 -3.16 -6.61
C PHE A 21 -6.50 -2.14 -7.33
N ASN A 22 -6.07 -1.73 -8.51
CA ASN A 22 -6.66 -0.63 -9.25
C ASN A 22 -7.12 -1.10 -10.63
N VAL A 23 -7.99 -0.29 -11.24
CA VAL A 23 -8.41 -0.41 -12.62
C VAL A 23 -7.83 0.79 -13.35
N ASP A 24 -7.14 0.55 -14.45
CA ASP A 24 -6.79 1.60 -15.40
C ASP A 24 -8.01 1.86 -16.29
N TYR A 25 -8.78 2.90 -15.99
CA TYR A 25 -10.07 3.17 -16.64
C TYR A 25 -9.98 3.30 -18.18
N PRO A 26 -8.96 3.97 -18.76
CA PRO A 26 -8.75 3.99 -20.20
C PRO A 26 -8.58 2.60 -20.84
N SER A 27 -7.76 1.72 -20.25
CA SER A 27 -7.46 0.40 -20.85
C SER A 27 -8.34 -0.74 -20.33
N GLY A 28 -9.07 -0.51 -19.25
CA GLY A 28 -9.81 -1.53 -18.50
C GLY A 28 -8.90 -2.59 -17.85
N LYS A 29 -7.57 -2.39 -17.82
CA LYS A 29 -6.63 -3.35 -17.22
C LYS A 29 -6.68 -3.24 -15.70
N VAL A 30 -6.57 -4.38 -15.04
CA VAL A 30 -6.46 -4.45 -13.59
C VAL A 30 -5.02 -4.70 -13.20
N SER A 31 -4.52 -3.93 -12.23
CA SER A 31 -3.19 -4.09 -11.65
C SER A 31 -3.29 -4.24 -10.14
N GLY A 32 -2.29 -4.88 -9.55
CA GLY A 32 -2.28 -5.20 -8.13
C GLY A 32 -0.85 -5.26 -7.61
N ASP A 33 -0.58 -4.47 -6.57
CA ASP A 33 0.73 -4.37 -5.96
C ASP A 33 0.64 -4.49 -4.44
N ILE A 34 1.63 -5.16 -3.84
CA ILE A 34 1.83 -5.20 -2.40
C ILE A 34 3.16 -4.50 -2.12
N TYR A 35 3.10 -3.41 -1.39
CA TYR A 35 4.28 -2.62 -1.06
C TYR A 35 4.79 -2.94 0.34
N GLU A 36 6.12 -2.85 0.47
CA GLU A 36 6.80 -2.79 1.75
C GLU A 36 6.85 -1.32 2.20
N GLU A 37 6.36 -1.09 3.41
CA GLU A 37 6.29 0.22 4.04
C GLU A 37 7.28 0.19 5.22
N VAL A 38 8.51 0.67 4.99
CA VAL A 38 9.63 0.50 5.90
C VAL A 38 9.74 1.67 6.88
N VAL A 39 9.76 1.37 8.18
CA VAL A 39 9.96 2.38 9.23
C VAL A 39 11.37 2.93 9.15
N ARG A 40 11.51 4.21 8.82
CA ARG A 40 12.81 4.88 8.65
C ARG A 40 13.28 5.62 9.89
N SER A 41 12.34 6.19 10.64
CA SER A 41 12.67 6.83 11.91
C SER A 41 11.45 6.90 12.81
N ILE A 42 11.69 6.93 14.11
CA ILE A 42 10.69 7.19 15.13
C ILE A 42 11.19 8.37 15.93
N LYS A 43 10.47 9.49 15.90
CA LYS A 43 10.90 10.76 16.49
C LYS A 43 9.79 11.33 17.37
N ARG A 44 10.17 11.95 18.49
CA ARG A 44 9.26 12.79 19.26
C ARG A 44 8.96 14.07 18.47
N SER A 45 7.82 14.71 18.77
CA SER A 45 7.61 16.07 18.28
C SER A 45 8.73 16.97 18.81
N PRO A 46 9.30 17.87 17.98
CA PRO A 46 10.15 18.93 18.48
C PRO A 46 9.39 19.76 19.53
N ASN A 47 10.08 20.20 20.58
CA ASN A 47 9.59 21.11 21.63
C ASN A 47 8.51 20.58 22.58
N THR A 48 8.47 19.26 22.83
CA THR A 48 7.51 18.67 23.79
C THR A 48 8.21 17.78 24.81
N GLY A 49 7.73 17.78 26.06
CA GLY A 49 8.32 17.05 27.20
C GLY A 49 8.37 15.53 27.04
N ASN A 50 8.83 14.80 28.06
CA ASN A 50 9.07 13.36 28.00
C ASN A 50 7.82 12.52 27.66
N ASP A 51 6.62 13.03 27.96
CA ASP A 51 5.31 12.42 27.67
C ASP A 51 4.79 12.68 26.24
N SER A 52 5.62 13.27 25.38
CA SER A 52 5.23 13.60 24.03
C SER A 52 5.01 12.39 23.12
N LYS A 53 4.00 12.51 22.26
CA LYS A 53 3.69 11.52 21.22
C LYS A 53 4.92 11.24 20.34
N LYS A 54 5.17 9.96 20.10
CA LYS A 54 6.18 9.51 19.14
C LYS A 54 5.54 9.36 17.75
N TYR A 55 6.18 9.96 16.76
CA TYR A 55 5.80 9.87 15.36
C TYR A 55 6.69 8.87 14.63
N VAL A 56 6.04 7.96 13.91
CA VAL A 56 6.68 6.99 13.03
C VAL A 56 6.70 7.59 11.62
N HIS A 57 7.88 7.61 11.02
CA HIS A 57 8.09 7.97 9.63
C HIS A 57 8.36 6.71 8.83
N VAL A 58 7.48 6.43 7.87
CA VAL A 58 7.53 5.24 7.02
C VAL A 58 7.74 5.66 5.58
N VAL A 59 8.50 4.85 4.85
CA VAL A 59 8.77 5.04 3.43
C VAL A 59 8.41 3.78 2.67
N ARG A 60 7.63 3.96 1.61
CA ARG A 60 7.33 2.88 0.66
C ARG A 60 8.59 2.49 -0.09
N LYS A 61 8.93 1.20 -0.11
CA LYS A 61 10.04 0.65 -0.89
C LYS A 61 9.56 0.30 -2.30
N ILE A 62 10.09 1.00 -3.30
CA ILE A 62 9.85 0.77 -4.72
C ILE A 62 11.21 0.74 -5.42
N ASP A 63 11.52 -0.39 -6.03
CA ASP A 63 12.78 -0.58 -6.75
C ASP A 63 12.87 0.36 -7.96
N GLY A 64 14.04 0.97 -8.14
CA GLY A 64 14.29 1.98 -9.16
C GLY A 64 13.70 3.37 -8.86
N VAL A 65 12.93 3.52 -7.79
CA VAL A 65 12.29 4.81 -7.43
C VAL A 65 12.75 5.31 -6.07
N THR A 66 12.39 4.60 -5.00
CA THR A 66 12.80 4.96 -3.63
C THR A 66 13.95 4.09 -3.14
N TRP A 67 14.11 2.90 -3.72
CA TRP A 67 15.21 1.97 -3.49
C TRP A 67 15.99 1.84 -4.79
N VAL A 68 17.21 2.35 -4.81
CA VAL A 68 18.00 2.56 -6.04
C VAL A 68 19.40 2.00 -5.88
N ASP A 69 20.09 1.87 -7.02
CA ASP A 69 21.52 1.61 -7.04
C ASP A 69 22.26 2.82 -6.44
N THR A 70 22.96 2.60 -5.32
CA THR A 70 23.77 3.59 -4.61
C THR A 70 25.27 3.35 -4.80
N THR A 71 25.64 2.51 -5.76
CA THR A 71 27.04 2.16 -6.04
C THR A 71 27.83 3.40 -6.37
N LYS A 72 28.83 3.68 -5.53
CA LYS A 72 29.74 4.79 -5.79
C LYS A 72 30.63 4.43 -6.98
N PRO A 73 30.84 5.34 -7.94
CA PRO A 73 31.81 5.12 -9.00
C PRO A 73 33.20 4.92 -8.38
N PRO A 74 34.09 4.15 -9.03
CA PRO A 74 35.45 3.98 -8.55
C PRO A 74 36.17 5.33 -8.45
N ALA A 75 37.02 5.48 -7.43
CA ALA A 75 37.71 6.74 -7.14
C ALA A 75 38.63 7.22 -8.28
N THR A 76 39.04 6.30 -9.17
CA THR A 76 39.84 6.61 -10.37
C THR A 76 39.30 5.84 -11.58
N ARG A 77 39.62 6.31 -12.78
CA ARG A 77 39.26 5.65 -14.07
C ARG A 77 39.80 4.22 -14.20
N TYR A 78 40.82 3.86 -13.40
CA TYR A 78 41.46 2.54 -13.36
C TYR A 78 41.12 1.76 -12.08
N GLY A 79 40.24 2.29 -11.23
CA GLY A 79 39.85 1.63 -9.98
C GLY A 79 39.03 0.36 -10.25
N LYS A 80 39.09 -0.59 -9.30
CA LYS A 80 38.23 -1.79 -9.36
C LYS A 80 36.75 -1.37 -9.42
N LYS A 81 35.99 -2.05 -10.28
CA LYS A 81 34.53 -1.93 -10.32
C LYS A 81 33.99 -2.25 -8.93
N THR A 82 33.28 -1.29 -8.35
CA THR A 82 32.67 -1.41 -7.04
C THR A 82 31.51 -2.39 -7.09
N GLU A 83 31.33 -3.17 -6.02
CA GLU A 83 30.19 -4.07 -5.91
C GLU A 83 28.89 -3.27 -5.93
N LYS A 84 27.87 -3.82 -6.58
CA LYS A 84 26.58 -3.15 -6.67
C LYS A 84 25.97 -3.04 -5.28
N THR A 85 25.78 -1.83 -4.79
CA THR A 85 25.10 -1.54 -3.53
C THR A 85 23.75 -0.92 -3.80
N GLU A 86 22.71 -1.37 -3.10
CA GLU A 86 21.40 -0.75 -3.17
C GLU A 86 21.07 -0.04 -1.87
N GLY A 87 20.30 1.03 -1.97
CA GLY A 87 19.94 1.85 -0.84
C GLY A 87 18.78 2.78 -1.12
N TRP A 88 18.41 3.55 -0.11
CA TRP A 88 17.39 4.56 -0.26
C TRP A 88 17.86 5.71 -1.14
N ALA A 89 17.01 6.16 -2.05
CA ALA A 89 17.25 7.36 -2.83
C ALA A 89 17.55 8.57 -1.92
N SER A 90 18.46 9.44 -2.35
CA SER A 90 18.88 10.63 -1.60
C SER A 90 17.73 11.61 -1.34
N SER A 91 16.80 11.69 -2.29
CA SER A 91 15.55 12.45 -2.17
C SER A 91 14.38 11.51 -2.41
N ILE A 92 13.45 11.50 -1.45
CA ILE A 92 12.24 10.67 -1.52
C ILE A 92 11.04 11.60 -1.58
N PRO A 93 10.23 11.55 -2.65
CA PRO A 93 9.02 12.36 -2.77
C PRO A 93 8.06 12.19 -1.59
N SER A 94 7.29 13.25 -1.27
CA SER A 94 6.35 13.23 -0.13
C SER A 94 5.28 12.16 -0.25
N TYR A 95 4.81 11.86 -1.46
CA TYR A 95 3.77 10.85 -1.70
C TYR A 95 4.21 9.39 -1.46
N TYR A 96 5.51 9.13 -1.29
CA TYR A 96 6.03 7.84 -0.84
C TYR A 96 6.35 7.80 0.66
N ARG A 97 6.07 8.90 1.38
CA ARG A 97 6.36 9.05 2.81
C ARG A 97 5.06 9.14 3.59
N THR A 98 4.94 8.35 4.65
CA THR A 98 3.79 8.37 5.57
C THR A 98 4.25 8.67 6.98
N LYS A 99 3.51 9.51 7.70
CA LYS A 99 3.75 9.86 9.11
C LYS A 99 2.53 9.52 9.95
N PHE A 100 2.71 8.82 11.07
CA PHE A 100 1.62 8.52 12.01
C PHE A 100 2.12 8.45 13.45
N VAL A 101 1.21 8.40 14.41
CA VAL A 101 1.50 8.34 15.85
C VAL A 101 1.62 6.88 16.29
N LEU A 102 2.71 6.52 16.98
CA LEU A 102 3.00 5.13 17.38
C LEU A 102 1.93 4.50 18.29
N SER A 103 1.23 5.30 19.09
CA SER A 103 0.19 4.84 20.03
C SER A 103 -1.20 4.69 19.41
N ASP A 104 -1.40 5.17 18.19
CA ASP A 104 -2.71 5.18 17.53
C ASP A 104 -2.88 3.93 16.65
N ASN A 105 -3.98 3.84 15.89
CA ASN A 105 -4.10 2.79 14.87
C ASN A 105 -3.11 3.05 13.72
N LEU A 106 -2.66 1.99 13.06
CA LEU A 106 -1.92 2.11 11.82
C LEU A 106 -2.75 2.89 10.78
N PRO A 107 -2.09 3.62 9.87
CA PRO A 107 -2.78 4.26 8.75
C PRO A 107 -3.66 3.26 7.99
N MET A 108 -4.75 3.76 7.40
CA MET A 108 -5.65 2.92 6.62
C MET A 108 -4.87 2.20 5.51
N GLY A 109 -5.07 0.88 5.40
CA GLY A 109 -4.38 0.03 4.42
C GLY A 109 -3.01 -0.48 4.88
N PHE A 110 -2.42 0.07 5.94
CA PHE A 110 -1.18 -0.46 6.52
C PHE A 110 -1.51 -1.64 7.44
N CYS A 111 -0.74 -2.71 7.29
CA CYS A 111 -0.86 -3.92 8.10
C CYS A 111 0.51 -4.46 8.47
N THR A 112 0.58 -5.24 9.53
CA THR A 112 1.85 -5.85 9.98
C THR A 112 2.27 -7.07 9.15
N THR A 113 1.38 -7.59 8.29
CA THR A 113 1.68 -8.73 7.43
C THR A 113 1.10 -8.53 6.03
N ARG A 114 1.75 -9.13 5.03
CA ARG A 114 1.29 -9.17 3.64
C ARG A 114 -0.13 -9.72 3.53
N LEU A 115 -0.41 -10.82 4.24
CA LEU A 115 -1.73 -11.46 4.24
C LEU A 115 -2.83 -10.51 4.75
N LEU A 116 -2.56 -9.78 5.83
CA LEU A 116 -3.51 -8.81 6.37
C LEU A 116 -3.70 -7.63 5.42
N ALA A 117 -2.64 -7.14 4.77
CA ALA A 117 -2.74 -6.06 3.78
C ALA A 117 -3.66 -6.46 2.62
N ILE A 118 -3.50 -7.67 2.07
CA ILE A 118 -4.37 -8.19 0.99
C ILE A 118 -5.83 -8.31 1.47
N LYS A 119 -6.07 -8.86 2.66
CA LYS A 119 -7.42 -8.97 3.23
C LYS A 119 -8.08 -7.61 3.48
N SER A 120 -7.30 -6.64 3.93
CA SER A 120 -7.73 -5.26 4.13
C SER A 120 -8.15 -4.62 2.79
N ALA A 121 -7.32 -4.76 1.77
CA ALA A 121 -7.62 -4.26 0.42
C ALA A 121 -8.89 -4.93 -0.15
N ILE A 122 -9.05 -6.25 -0.04
CA ILE A 122 -10.27 -6.97 -0.44
C ILE A 122 -11.51 -6.40 0.27
N SER A 123 -11.40 -6.09 1.57
CA SER A 123 -12.51 -5.51 2.34
C SER A 123 -12.87 -4.11 1.86
N GLY A 124 -11.87 -3.31 1.47
CA GLY A 124 -12.08 -2.03 0.81
C GLY A 124 -12.80 -2.17 -0.53
N ILE A 125 -12.33 -3.05 -1.40
CA ILE A 125 -12.93 -3.30 -2.74
C ILE A 125 -14.39 -3.74 -2.60
N LYS A 126 -14.69 -4.66 -1.66
CA LYS A 126 -16.07 -5.09 -1.41
C LYS A 126 -16.99 -3.94 -0.98
N ARG A 127 -16.47 -2.98 -0.20
CA ARG A 127 -17.22 -1.79 0.18
C ARG A 127 -17.50 -0.89 -1.01
N SER A 128 -16.53 -0.72 -1.91
CA SER A 128 -16.75 0.00 -3.16
C SER A 128 -17.86 -0.64 -3.99
N LEU A 129 -17.89 -1.98 -4.09
CA LEU A 129 -18.97 -2.69 -4.78
C LEU A 129 -20.35 -2.42 -4.17
N LEU A 130 -20.44 -2.44 -2.83
CA LEU A 130 -21.69 -2.08 -2.14
C LEU A 130 -22.12 -0.63 -2.41
N TRP A 131 -21.16 0.29 -2.55
CA TRP A 131 -21.47 1.66 -2.94
C TRP A 131 -22.04 1.72 -4.37
N TYR A 132 -21.41 1.05 -5.34
CA TYR A 132 -21.95 0.97 -6.70
C TYR A 132 -23.35 0.33 -6.75
N ASP A 133 -23.59 -0.71 -5.95
CA ASP A 133 -24.91 -1.35 -5.85
C ASP A 133 -25.98 -0.38 -5.35
N ALA A 134 -25.66 0.41 -4.33
CA ALA A 134 -26.57 1.42 -3.80
C ALA A 134 -26.81 2.56 -4.80
N GLU A 135 -25.75 3.06 -5.43
CA GLU A 135 -25.80 4.16 -6.40
C GLU A 135 -26.65 3.75 -7.62
N LEU A 136 -26.41 2.55 -8.18
CA LEU A 136 -27.19 2.02 -9.28
C LEU A 136 -28.68 1.84 -8.92
N ALA A 137 -28.99 1.48 -7.67
CA ALA A 137 -30.38 1.35 -7.23
C ALA A 137 -31.10 2.70 -7.19
N ILE A 138 -30.40 3.78 -6.80
CA ILE A 138 -30.94 5.15 -6.80
C ILE A 138 -31.23 5.60 -8.24
N TYR A 139 -30.22 5.58 -9.11
CA TYR A 139 -30.39 6.09 -10.48
C TYR A 139 -31.38 5.29 -11.33
N ARG A 140 -31.47 3.97 -11.13
CA ARG A 140 -32.48 3.15 -11.81
C ARG A 140 -33.90 3.47 -11.39
N LYS A 141 -34.10 3.93 -10.15
CA LYS A 141 -35.42 4.34 -9.66
C LYS A 141 -35.81 5.71 -10.22
N ASP A 142 -34.86 6.62 -10.32
CA ASP A 142 -35.09 7.99 -10.80
C ASP A 142 -35.19 8.06 -12.34
N GLY A 143 -34.63 7.08 -13.06
CA GLY A 143 -34.87 6.81 -14.48
C GLY A 143 -34.39 7.89 -15.46
N THR A 144 -33.61 8.87 -14.99
CA THR A 144 -33.37 10.11 -15.74
C THR A 144 -32.04 10.15 -16.51
N ASP A 145 -31.09 9.26 -16.21
CA ASP A 145 -29.76 9.27 -16.84
C ASP A 145 -29.21 7.86 -17.10
N GLN A 146 -29.64 7.29 -18.24
CA GLN A 146 -29.17 5.97 -18.67
C GLN A 146 -27.67 5.93 -18.95
N LYS A 147 -27.10 7.03 -19.46
CA LYS A 147 -25.67 7.11 -19.76
C LYS A 147 -24.85 7.00 -18.48
N HIS A 148 -25.25 7.71 -17.43
CA HIS A 148 -24.60 7.61 -16.13
C HIS A 148 -24.73 6.21 -15.51
N ILE A 149 -25.90 5.57 -15.66
CA ILE A 149 -26.09 4.17 -15.22
C ILE A 149 -25.11 3.23 -15.93
N ASP A 150 -24.95 3.38 -17.25
CA ASP A 150 -24.03 2.53 -18.03
C ASP A 150 -22.56 2.75 -17.64
N GLU A 151 -22.18 4.00 -17.34
CA GLU A 151 -20.86 4.34 -16.80
C GLU A 151 -20.63 3.67 -15.44
N LEU A 152 -21.56 3.79 -14.50
CA LEU A 152 -21.48 3.13 -13.18
C LEU A 152 -21.38 1.60 -13.30
N ILE A 153 -22.12 0.97 -14.22
CA ILE A 153 -22.02 -0.47 -14.48
C ILE A 153 -20.61 -0.83 -14.96
N LYS A 154 -20.06 -0.07 -15.91
CA LYS A 154 -18.72 -0.29 -16.45
C LYS A 154 -17.64 -0.14 -15.38
N GLU A 155 -17.74 0.88 -14.54
CA GLU A 155 -16.81 1.10 -13.43
C GLU A 155 -16.89 -0.03 -12.40
N LYS A 156 -18.12 -0.43 -12.01
CA LYS A 156 -18.35 -1.57 -11.11
C LYS A 156 -17.73 -2.85 -11.65
N GLN A 157 -17.90 -3.17 -12.93
CA GLN A 157 -17.25 -4.33 -13.57
C GLN A 157 -15.72 -4.26 -13.51
N GLY A 158 -15.14 -3.06 -13.58
CA GLY A 158 -13.71 -2.85 -13.29
C GLY A 158 -13.35 -3.29 -11.88
N VAL A 159 -14.09 -2.79 -10.88
CA VAL A 159 -13.86 -3.11 -9.47
C VAL A 159 -14.04 -4.60 -9.16
N GLU A 160 -14.99 -5.29 -9.80
CA GLU A 160 -15.17 -6.75 -9.72
C GLU A 160 -13.96 -7.52 -10.26
N ARG A 161 -13.36 -7.05 -11.36
CA ARG A 161 -12.11 -7.62 -11.88
C ARG A 161 -10.95 -7.39 -10.92
N SER A 162 -10.83 -6.21 -10.30
CA SER A 162 -9.82 -5.95 -9.26
C SER A 162 -10.02 -6.83 -8.03
N LEU A 163 -11.27 -7.12 -7.63
CA LEU A 163 -11.57 -8.06 -6.55
C LEU A 163 -11.08 -9.48 -6.89
N THR A 164 -11.29 -9.91 -8.13
CA THR A 164 -10.84 -11.22 -8.61
C THR A 164 -9.31 -11.33 -8.58
N LEU A 165 -8.62 -10.29 -9.04
CA LEU A 165 -7.16 -10.19 -8.94
C LEU A 165 -6.68 -10.25 -7.49
N ALA A 166 -7.29 -9.47 -6.59
CA ALA A 166 -6.94 -9.46 -5.17
C ALA A 166 -7.12 -10.83 -4.50
N LYS A 167 -8.18 -11.57 -4.84
CA LYS A 167 -8.39 -12.95 -4.38
C LYS A 167 -7.29 -13.89 -4.89
N SER A 168 -6.83 -13.75 -6.13
CA SER A 168 -5.70 -14.52 -6.66
C SER A 168 -4.42 -14.30 -5.84
N PHE A 169 -4.11 -13.03 -5.51
CA PHE A 169 -3.00 -12.69 -4.63
C PHE A 169 -3.15 -13.31 -3.24
N LEU A 170 -4.35 -13.28 -2.67
CA LEU A 170 -4.63 -13.90 -1.37
C LEU A 170 -4.35 -15.41 -1.39
N THR A 171 -4.79 -16.12 -2.42
CA THR A 171 -4.55 -17.57 -2.57
C THR A 171 -3.06 -17.86 -2.70
N LYS A 172 -2.33 -17.11 -3.55
CA LYS A 172 -0.88 -17.26 -3.70
C LYS A 172 -0.15 -17.05 -2.38
N GLU A 173 -0.53 -16.03 -1.61
CA GLU A 173 0.11 -15.71 -0.33
C GLU A 173 -0.17 -16.78 0.75
N LYS A 174 -1.38 -17.34 0.79
CA LYS A 174 -1.72 -18.47 1.68
C LYS A 174 -0.87 -19.71 1.37
N ASN A 175 -0.81 -20.10 0.10
CA ASN A 175 -0.07 -21.29 -0.34
C ASN A 175 1.43 -21.17 -0.05
N LYS A 176 2.01 -19.98 -0.17
CA LYS A 176 3.41 -19.73 0.21
C LYS A 176 3.65 -19.99 1.70
N ARG A 177 2.74 -19.53 2.56
CA ARG A 177 2.85 -19.73 4.01
C ARG A 177 2.74 -21.21 4.38
N GLU A 178 1.79 -21.94 3.79
CA GLU A 178 1.62 -23.38 4.02
C GLU A 178 2.89 -24.17 3.63
N LYS A 179 3.53 -23.81 2.52
CA LYS A 179 4.80 -24.42 2.10
C LYS A 179 5.97 -24.08 3.02
N ALA A 180 6.01 -22.87 3.58
CA ALA A 180 7.06 -22.44 4.50
C ALA A 180 6.95 -23.04 5.92
N THR A 181 5.81 -23.68 6.23
CA THR A 181 5.56 -24.30 7.55
C THR A 181 5.67 -25.84 7.51
N LYS A 182 5.99 -26.41 6.34
CA LYS A 182 6.30 -27.82 6.13
C LYS A 182 7.80 -28.00 5.96
#